data_AF-A0A0P7WK37-F1
#
_entry.id   AF-A0A0P7WK37-F1
#
_cell.length_a   1.000
_cell.length_b   1.000
_cell.length_c   1.000
_cell.angle_alpha   90.00
_cell.angle_beta   90.00
_cell.angle_gamma   90.00
#
_symmetry.space_group_name_H-M   'P 1'
#
loop_
_entity.id
_entity.type
_entity.pdbx_description
1 polymer ?
#
loop_
_entity_poly.entity_id
_entity_poly.type
_entity_poly.pdbx_seq_one_letter_code
_entity_poly.pdbx_strand_id
1 'polypeptide(L)'
;MRIAVCLCVLILFSAPAMLQSQHTGIPSPEYADSLFEAGQHDQALIAYNRLLEIESDNYLYLFRAGLLHAWTGRYVRAEELLSELFAQNPADLDVGTTLIRVISWQNRFEEALNMTETLLSQSPFNENLRALQVQLTFWNGQPGKANRMADALLQDFPNNTTATQVKASIRQSMQPLSITSYARPWDVDNTRIHSLTQFVQSGIRPGTFLHVRAAYSLAENTFTTQDARVWQTSLGVRQQLQAHWWLRAELGVSGNDEQTLGFAPATSVQFIRGEVAATLALARYPITDTPLLISQALYLTESTLVGNYATGPHEINGRIITGWLSDSNRRFLLSGSYAWQTRLGNMTYTPGFVGEYRSFSAAGAGYFAPEWQYWTSVRQQVRYDENAPFFGELTLDTGLQQFKPVHPRHHYVQNHHIRMQRTCRLKPVNAVIPGSNIISLLDELILNQL
;
A
#
# COMPACT_ATOMS: atom_id res chain seq x y z
N MET A 1 74.98 -27.43 11.92
CA MET A 1 74.66 -26.41 10.90
C MET A 1 73.34 -25.75 11.30
N ARG A 2 73.40 -24.47 11.77
CA ARG A 2 72.33 -23.46 11.94
C ARG A 2 71.07 -23.87 12.75
N ILE A 3 70.88 -23.48 14.02
CA ILE A 3 70.49 -22.15 14.57
C ILE A 3 69.39 -21.44 13.75
N ALA A 4 68.18 -21.37 14.31
CA ALA A 4 67.37 -20.14 14.41
C ALA A 4 66.15 -20.35 15.32
N VAL A 5 66.27 -19.87 16.55
CA VAL A 5 65.18 -19.51 17.46
C VAL A 5 64.46 -18.30 16.85
N CYS A 6 63.12 -18.32 16.80
CA CYS A 6 62.35 -17.10 16.61
C CYS A 6 61.17 -17.08 17.58
N LEU A 7 61.31 -16.22 18.58
CA LEU A 7 60.34 -15.81 19.60
C LEU A 7 59.01 -15.40 18.94
N CYS A 8 57.90 -16.01 19.37
CA CYS A 8 56.58 -15.39 19.26
C CYS A 8 56.45 -14.33 20.36
N VAL A 9 56.67 -13.06 20.01
CA VAL A 9 56.32 -11.92 20.86
C VAL A 9 54.80 -11.73 20.80
N LEU A 10 54.12 -12.10 21.88
CA LEU A 10 52.75 -11.68 22.17
C LEU A 10 52.76 -10.17 22.44
N ILE A 11 52.42 -9.37 21.43
CA ILE A 11 52.11 -7.96 21.63
C ILE A 11 50.70 -7.90 22.22
N LEU A 12 50.64 -7.85 23.55
CA LEU A 12 49.47 -7.35 24.28
C LEU A 12 49.30 -5.87 23.90
N PHE A 13 48.48 -5.60 22.89
CA PHE A 13 47.89 -4.28 22.74
C PHE A 13 46.91 -4.08 23.90
N SER A 14 47.40 -3.49 24.98
CA SER A 14 46.57 -2.84 25.98
C SER A 14 45.88 -1.66 25.29
N ALA A 15 44.68 -1.90 24.75
CA ALA A 15 43.76 -0.82 24.50
C ALA A 15 43.57 -0.08 25.84
N PRO A 16 43.80 1.24 25.91
CA PRO A 16 43.39 1.98 27.09
C PRO A 16 41.89 1.82 27.17
N ALA A 17 41.43 1.08 28.19
CA ALA A 17 40.05 1.13 28.60
C ALA A 17 39.75 2.60 28.89
N MET A 18 39.02 3.26 27.99
CA MET A 18 38.27 4.44 28.35
C MET A 18 37.37 4.00 29.50
N LEU A 19 37.78 4.32 30.73
CA LEU A 19 36.88 4.38 31.86
C LEU A 19 35.79 5.38 31.47
N GLN A 20 34.67 4.89 30.96
CA GLN A 20 33.40 5.52 31.25
C GLN A 20 33.27 5.43 32.76
N SER A 21 33.56 6.53 33.46
CA SER A 21 33.17 6.68 34.85
C SER A 21 31.65 6.48 34.90
N GLN A 22 31.21 5.30 35.34
CA GLN A 22 29.86 5.15 35.82
C GLN A 22 29.75 6.12 37.00
N HIS A 23 29.13 7.27 36.78
CA HIS A 23 28.77 8.19 37.85
C HIS A 23 27.80 7.43 38.77
N THR A 24 28.31 6.91 39.88
CA THR A 24 27.55 6.16 40.89
C THR A 24 26.80 7.07 41.87
N GLY A 25 26.85 8.39 41.66
CA GLY A 25 26.09 9.39 42.42
C GLY A 25 24.90 9.92 41.60
N ILE A 26 23.91 10.46 42.29
CA ILE A 26 22.82 11.21 41.69
C ILE A 26 23.44 12.35 40.85
N PRO A 27 23.14 12.43 39.53
CA PRO A 27 23.68 13.48 38.68
C PRO A 27 23.09 14.84 39.08
N SER A 28 23.80 15.95 38.83
CA SER A 28 23.21 17.27 39.02
C SER A 28 22.19 17.58 37.90
N PRO A 29 21.17 18.42 38.16
CA PRO A 29 20.23 18.87 37.13
C PRO A 29 20.94 19.50 35.93
N GLU A 30 21.97 20.31 36.16
CA GLU A 30 22.74 20.98 35.09
C GLU A 30 23.47 19.98 34.20
N TYR A 31 23.96 18.87 34.77
CA TYR A 31 24.58 17.81 33.99
C TYR A 31 23.53 17.10 33.11
N ALA A 32 22.36 16.77 33.65
CA ALA A 32 21.26 16.18 32.88
C ALA A 32 20.80 17.10 31.73
N ASP A 33 20.64 18.40 32.01
CA ASP A 33 20.29 19.41 31.00
C ASP A 33 21.37 19.54 29.92
N SER A 34 22.65 19.52 30.29
CA SER A 34 23.75 19.57 29.31
C SER A 34 23.73 18.38 28.35
N LEU A 35 23.40 17.18 28.84
CA LEU A 35 23.25 15.98 28.02
C LEU A 35 22.03 16.07 27.10
N PHE A 36 20.93 16.63 27.60
CA PHE A 36 19.70 16.86 26.84
C PHE A 36 19.95 17.82 25.68
N GLU A 37 20.57 18.97 25.95
CA GLU A 37 20.91 19.98 24.94
C GLU A 37 21.94 19.49 23.92
N ALA A 38 22.87 18.64 24.36
CA ALA A 38 23.85 17.99 23.48
C ALA A 38 23.26 16.87 22.60
N GLY A 39 21.96 16.56 22.74
CA GLY A 39 21.29 15.50 21.98
C GLY A 39 21.73 14.09 22.40
N GLN A 40 22.37 13.93 23.55
CA GLN A 40 22.80 12.63 24.07
C GLN A 40 21.64 11.91 24.75
N HIS A 41 20.61 11.55 23.95
CA HIS A 41 19.29 11.19 24.46
C HIS A 41 19.30 10.06 25.50
N ASP A 42 20.08 9.00 25.27
CA ASP A 42 20.12 7.86 26.19
C ASP A 42 20.81 8.21 27.52
N GLN A 43 21.88 9.01 27.48
CA GLN A 43 22.58 9.45 28.69
C GLN A 43 21.74 10.45 29.48
N ALA A 44 21.11 11.39 28.78
CA ALA A 44 20.17 12.34 29.38
C ALA A 44 19.01 11.60 30.07
N LEU A 45 18.47 10.56 29.43
CA LEU A 45 17.37 9.78 29.99
C LEU A 45 17.80 9.02 31.25
N ILE A 46 19.01 8.44 31.25
CA ILE A 46 19.58 7.82 32.46
C ILE A 46 19.70 8.87 33.57
N ALA A 47 20.20 10.08 33.26
CA ALA A 47 20.38 11.12 34.24
C ALA A 47 19.06 11.62 34.84
N TYR A 48 18.04 11.90 34.02
CA TYR A 48 16.72 12.31 34.51
C TYR A 48 16.02 11.19 35.29
N ASN A 49 16.17 9.93 34.89
CA ASN A 49 15.61 8.81 35.67
C ASN A 49 16.22 8.73 37.08
N ARG A 50 17.52 9.04 37.23
CA ARG A 50 18.16 9.13 38.55
C ARG A 50 17.69 10.32 39.37
N LEU A 51 17.40 11.46 38.74
CA LEU A 51 16.80 12.61 39.41
C LEU A 51 15.37 12.32 39.90
N LEU A 52 14.58 11.59 39.10
CA LEU A 52 13.23 11.15 39.43
C LEU A 52 13.18 10.12 40.58
N GLU A 53 14.29 9.45 40.91
CA GLU A 53 14.36 8.58 42.11
C GLU A 53 14.24 9.38 43.42
N ILE A 54 14.50 10.69 43.39
CA ILE A 54 14.47 11.59 44.55
C ILE A 54 13.25 12.50 44.50
N GLU A 55 13.01 13.09 43.32
CA GLU A 55 11.91 14.02 43.08
C GLU A 55 10.98 13.43 42.03
N SER A 56 10.21 12.42 42.44
CA SER A 56 9.39 11.61 41.53
C SER A 56 8.27 12.39 40.83
N ASP A 57 7.85 13.52 41.40
CA ASP A 57 6.79 14.40 40.89
C ASP A 57 7.35 15.69 40.27
N ASN A 58 8.67 15.80 40.09
CA ASN A 58 9.25 16.99 39.47
C ASN A 58 8.81 17.11 38.01
N TYR A 59 7.99 18.13 37.74
CA TYR A 59 7.44 18.45 36.43
C TYR A 59 8.51 18.45 35.32
N LEU A 60 9.63 19.14 35.53
CA LEU A 60 10.65 19.31 34.50
C LEU A 60 11.29 17.97 34.16
N TYR A 61 11.61 17.15 35.15
CA TYR A 61 12.25 15.85 34.93
C TYR A 61 11.30 14.87 34.24
N LEU A 62 10.03 14.83 34.66
CA LEU A 62 9.00 14.02 34.00
C LEU A 62 8.80 14.45 32.54
N PHE A 63 8.74 15.77 32.28
CA PHE A 63 8.54 16.29 30.94
C PHE A 63 9.74 16.00 30.02
N ARG A 64 10.97 16.21 30.52
CA ARG A 64 12.21 15.88 29.81
C ARG A 64 12.34 14.38 29.53
N ALA A 65 12.04 13.53 30.52
CA ALA A 65 12.01 12.08 30.32
C ALA A 65 10.96 11.67 29.28
N GLY A 66 9.76 12.26 29.32
CA GLY A 66 8.71 12.06 28.32
C GLY A 66 9.17 12.42 26.90
N LEU A 67 9.79 13.59 26.72
CA LEU A 67 10.38 14.02 25.44
C LEU A 67 11.46 13.05 24.93
N LEU A 68 12.37 12.61 25.81
CA LEU A 68 13.44 11.69 25.45
C LEU A 68 12.91 10.32 25.05
N HIS A 69 11.91 9.80 25.75
CA HIS A 69 11.20 8.60 25.34
C HIS A 69 10.56 8.76 23.96
N ALA A 70 9.95 9.92 23.70
CA ALA A 70 9.32 10.22 22.43
C ALA A 70 10.34 10.26 21.27
N TRP A 71 11.46 10.97 21.45
CA TRP A 71 12.52 11.07 20.43
C TRP A 71 13.26 9.77 20.18
N THR A 72 13.28 8.86 21.15
CA THR A 72 13.89 7.53 21.02
C THR A 72 12.89 6.44 20.59
N GLY A 73 11.68 6.82 20.15
CA GLY A 73 10.68 5.90 19.62
C GLY A 73 9.92 5.09 20.68
N ARG A 74 10.15 5.35 21.96
CA ARG A 74 9.47 4.70 23.10
C ARG A 74 8.14 5.38 23.39
N TYR A 75 7.26 5.41 22.38
CA TYR A 75 6.04 6.23 22.41
C TYR A 75 5.06 5.90 23.54
N VAL A 76 4.88 4.61 23.87
CA VAL A 76 4.00 4.19 24.97
C VAL A 76 4.47 4.79 26.30
N ARG A 77 5.77 4.71 26.59
CA ARG A 77 6.32 5.27 27.82
C ARG A 77 6.28 6.79 27.84
N ALA A 78 6.49 7.42 26.69
CA ALA A 78 6.34 8.87 26.55
C ALA A 78 4.90 9.31 26.83
N GLU A 79 3.91 8.60 26.28
CA GLU A 79 2.50 8.87 26.48
C GLU A 79 2.08 8.74 27.94
N GLU A 80 2.55 7.70 28.64
CA GLU A 80 2.30 7.52 30.09
C GLU A 80 2.75 8.75 30.90
N LEU A 81 4.01 9.15 30.76
CA LEU A 81 4.58 10.29 31.51
C LEU A 81 3.89 11.61 31.16
N LEU A 82 3.64 11.86 29.87
CA LEU A 82 3.03 13.10 29.42
C LEU A 82 1.54 13.17 29.76
N SER A 83 0.84 12.04 29.79
CA SER A 83 -0.58 11.96 30.19
C SER A 83 -0.74 12.22 31.69
N GLU A 84 0.20 11.76 32.51
CA GLU A 84 0.24 12.08 33.94
C GLU A 84 0.41 13.60 34.16
N LEU A 85 1.39 14.21 33.50
CA LEU A 85 1.60 15.66 33.57
C LEU A 85 0.39 16.45 33.05
N PHE A 86 -0.22 15.99 31.96
CA PHE A 86 -1.39 16.64 31.38
C PHE A 86 -2.60 16.57 32.32
N ALA A 87 -2.78 15.45 33.04
CA ALA A 87 -3.85 15.31 34.01
C ALA A 87 -3.70 16.24 35.22
N GLN A 88 -2.45 16.51 35.64
CA GLN A 88 -2.17 17.46 36.73
C GLN A 88 -2.44 18.92 36.31
N ASN A 89 -2.11 19.29 35.07
CA ASN A 89 -2.38 20.62 34.53
C ASN A 89 -2.86 20.57 33.07
N PRO A 90 -4.17 20.44 32.82
CA PRO A 90 -4.72 20.39 31.46
C PRO A 90 -4.55 21.67 30.63
N ALA A 91 -4.20 22.80 31.27
CA ALA A 91 -3.95 24.07 30.60
C ALA A 91 -2.47 24.21 30.14
N ASP A 92 -1.61 23.26 30.49
CA ASP A 92 -0.23 23.24 30.05
C ASP A 92 -0.15 22.91 28.55
N LEU A 93 0.10 23.94 27.74
CA LEU A 93 0.16 23.82 26.29
C LEU A 93 1.40 23.04 25.82
N ASP A 94 2.51 23.07 26.55
CA ASP A 94 3.74 22.38 26.15
C ASP A 94 3.59 20.87 26.35
N VAL A 95 3.06 20.46 27.50
CA VAL A 95 2.71 19.06 27.77
C VAL A 95 1.63 18.59 26.81
N GLY A 96 0.53 19.35 26.68
CA GLY A 96 -0.58 19.01 25.82
C GLY A 96 -0.18 18.84 24.34
N THR A 97 0.58 19.80 23.80
CA THR A 97 1.08 19.74 22.41
C THR A 97 2.03 18.57 22.21
N THR A 98 2.89 18.27 23.18
CA THR A 98 3.84 17.15 23.10
C THR A 98 3.11 15.82 23.14
N LEU A 99 2.13 15.66 24.03
CA LEU A 99 1.30 14.47 24.13
C LEU A 99 0.53 14.21 22.82
N ILE A 100 -0.08 15.25 22.23
CA ILE A 100 -0.75 15.15 20.92
C ILE A 100 0.22 14.61 19.84
N ARG A 101 1.46 15.10 19.81
CA ARG A 101 2.48 14.61 18.86
C ARG A 101 2.82 13.15 19.10
N VAL A 102 3.03 12.73 20.34
CA VAL A 102 3.32 11.34 20.70
C VAL A 102 2.18 10.41 20.28
N ILE A 103 0.93 10.79 20.57
CA ILE A 103 -0.26 10.04 20.14
C ILE A 103 -0.31 9.96 18.61
N SER A 104 0.01 11.06 17.91
CA SER A 104 0.04 11.08 16.44
C SER A 104 1.11 10.18 15.82
N TRP A 105 2.28 10.04 16.44
CA TRP A 105 3.34 9.14 15.98
C TRP A 105 2.99 7.67 16.14
N GLN A 106 2.02 7.36 17.01
CA GLN A 106 1.39 6.05 17.13
C GLN A 106 0.24 5.84 16.12
N ASN A 107 0.07 6.74 15.14
CA ASN A 107 -1.02 6.74 14.14
C ASN A 107 -2.44 6.88 14.75
N ARG A 108 -2.56 7.34 16.00
CA ARG A 108 -3.85 7.61 16.68
C ARG A 108 -4.35 9.02 16.37
N PHE A 109 -4.52 9.33 15.08
CA PHE A 109 -4.81 10.69 14.61
C PHE A 109 -6.17 11.24 15.07
N GLU A 110 -7.20 10.39 15.18
CA GLU A 110 -8.54 10.81 15.64
C GLU A 110 -8.49 11.33 17.07
N GLU A 111 -7.77 10.63 17.95
CA GLU A 111 -7.58 11.02 19.33
C GLU A 111 -6.73 12.29 19.46
N ALA A 112 -5.63 12.35 18.71
CA ALA A 112 -4.79 13.55 18.64
C ALA A 112 -5.59 14.78 18.17
N LEU A 113 -6.51 14.62 17.21
CA LEU A 113 -7.40 15.69 16.75
C LEU A 113 -8.40 16.12 17.83
N ASN A 114 -9.04 15.18 18.54
CA ASN A 114 -9.97 15.50 19.63
C ASN A 114 -9.28 16.27 20.77
N MET A 115 -8.05 15.86 21.13
CA MET A 115 -7.26 16.56 22.13
C MET A 115 -6.84 17.96 21.64
N THR A 116 -6.47 18.09 20.37
CA THR A 116 -6.16 19.40 19.76
C THR A 116 -7.36 20.34 19.78
N GLU A 117 -8.56 19.85 19.48
CA GLU A 117 -9.81 20.63 19.54
C GLU A 117 -10.09 21.13 20.96
N THR A 118 -9.82 20.31 21.98
CA THR A 118 -9.94 20.70 23.39
C THR A 118 -9.00 21.85 23.75
N LEU A 119 -7.71 21.76 23.38
CA LEU A 119 -6.74 22.83 23.64
C LEU A 119 -7.04 24.12 22.86
N LEU A 120 -7.50 24.00 21.60
CA LEU A 120 -7.91 25.14 20.79
C LEU A 120 -9.16 25.85 21.35
N SER A 121 -10.05 25.14 22.05
CA SER A 121 -11.20 25.79 22.71
C SER A 121 -10.76 26.77 23.81
N GLN A 122 -9.62 26.50 24.46
CA GLN A 122 -9.04 27.35 25.51
C GLN A 122 -8.12 28.43 24.92
N SER A 123 -7.45 28.12 23.80
CA SER A 123 -6.53 29.02 23.11
C SER A 123 -6.83 29.13 21.61
N PRO A 124 -7.95 29.78 21.21
CA PRO A 124 -8.44 29.74 19.83
C PRO A 124 -7.50 30.33 18.79
N PHE A 125 -6.60 31.23 19.18
CA PHE A 125 -5.67 31.94 18.28
C PHE A 125 -4.22 31.42 18.35
N ASN A 126 -3.97 30.30 19.04
CA ASN A 126 -2.64 29.72 19.12
C ASN A 126 -2.21 29.18 17.74
N GLU A 127 -1.24 29.84 17.11
CA GLU A 127 -0.72 29.49 15.78
C GLU A 127 -0.21 28.05 15.73
N ASN A 128 0.57 27.62 16.72
CA ASN A 128 1.20 26.30 16.78
C ASN A 128 0.16 25.17 16.86
N LEU A 129 -0.90 25.34 17.66
CA LEU A 129 -1.98 24.37 17.78
C LEU A 129 -2.82 24.29 16.50
N ARG A 130 -3.12 25.44 15.87
CA ARG A 130 -3.82 25.45 14.57
C ARG A 130 -2.99 24.77 13.49
N ALA A 131 -1.68 25.03 13.45
CA ALA A 131 -0.74 24.37 12.55
C ALA A 131 -0.69 22.85 12.78
N LEU A 132 -0.64 22.42 14.05
CA LEU A 132 -0.72 21.00 14.42
C LEU A 132 -2.04 20.38 13.95
N GLN A 133 -3.17 21.06 14.13
CA GLN A 133 -4.48 20.58 13.66
C GLN A 133 -4.52 20.39 12.14
N VAL A 134 -3.93 21.32 11.37
CA VAL A 134 -3.78 21.20 9.91
C VAL A 134 -2.97 19.95 9.56
N GLN A 135 -1.82 19.77 10.21
CA GLN A 135 -0.92 18.63 9.97
C GLN A 135 -1.59 17.28 10.30
N LEU A 136 -2.25 17.20 11.46
CA LEU A 136 -2.97 16.00 11.89
C LEU A 136 -4.16 15.70 10.97
N THR A 137 -4.90 16.71 10.52
CA THR A 137 -5.99 16.52 9.56
C THR A 137 -5.48 15.96 8.22
N PHE A 138 -4.30 16.41 7.78
CA PHE A 138 -3.65 15.87 6.60
C PHE A 138 -3.22 14.40 6.81
N TRP A 139 -2.55 14.09 7.92
CA TRP A 139 -2.12 12.72 8.25
C TRP A 139 -3.27 11.76 8.53
N ASN A 140 -4.39 12.24 9.06
CA ASN A 140 -5.64 11.49 9.18
C ASN A 140 -6.34 11.25 7.83
N GLY A 141 -5.64 11.52 6.73
CA GLY A 141 -6.11 11.27 5.38
C GLY A 141 -7.27 12.17 4.99
N GLN A 142 -7.32 13.43 5.40
CA GLN A 142 -8.35 14.39 4.97
C GLN A 142 -7.76 15.61 4.25
N PRO A 143 -7.03 15.45 3.12
CA PRO A 143 -6.37 16.55 2.40
C PRO A 143 -7.32 17.69 1.99
N GLY A 144 -8.58 17.39 1.66
CA GLY A 144 -9.60 18.40 1.37
C GLY A 144 -9.88 19.35 2.54
N LYS A 145 -10.05 18.79 3.74
CA LYS A 145 -10.28 19.55 4.97
C LYS A 145 -8.98 20.28 5.38
N ALA A 146 -7.85 19.59 5.36
CA ALA A 146 -6.55 20.15 5.70
C ALA A 146 -6.17 21.34 4.80
N ASN A 147 -6.43 21.29 3.50
CA ASN A 147 -6.14 22.40 2.59
C ASN A 147 -6.93 23.66 2.96
N ARG A 148 -8.23 23.54 3.25
CA ARG A 148 -9.06 24.69 3.66
C ARG A 148 -8.60 25.28 4.99
N MET A 149 -8.23 24.43 5.95
CA MET A 149 -7.70 24.86 7.24
C MET A 149 -6.34 25.56 7.07
N ALA A 150 -5.47 25.04 6.20
CA ALA A 150 -4.20 25.67 5.86
C ALA A 150 -4.40 27.04 5.17
N ASP A 151 -5.38 27.15 4.27
CA ASP A 151 -5.73 28.43 3.63
C ASP A 151 -6.17 29.47 4.67
N ALA A 152 -7.04 29.10 5.61
CA ALA A 152 -7.45 29.98 6.70
C ALA A 152 -6.28 30.36 7.63
N LEU A 153 -5.42 29.38 7.98
CA LEU A 153 -4.26 29.64 8.83
C LEU A 153 -3.27 30.61 8.17
N LEU A 154 -3.06 30.51 6.86
CA LEU A 154 -2.16 31.41 6.11
C LEU A 154 -2.74 32.82 5.90
N GLN A 155 -4.05 33.02 6.08
CA GLN A 155 -4.64 34.38 6.10
C GLN A 155 -4.22 35.12 7.37
N ASP A 156 -4.24 34.44 8.52
CA ASP A 156 -3.88 35.01 9.81
C ASP A 156 -2.36 35.03 10.02
N PHE A 157 -1.65 33.99 9.57
CA PHE A 157 -0.21 33.79 9.76
C PHE A 157 0.49 33.45 8.42
N PRO A 158 0.78 34.44 7.57
CA PRO A 158 1.29 34.22 6.21
C PRO A 158 2.62 33.46 6.11
N ASN A 159 3.42 33.47 7.17
CA ASN A 159 4.75 32.82 7.22
C ASN A 159 4.71 31.43 7.89
N ASN A 160 3.52 30.88 8.17
CA ASN A 160 3.41 29.57 8.81
C ASN A 160 3.99 28.46 7.91
N THR A 161 5.09 27.85 8.37
CA THR A 161 5.85 26.86 7.60
C THR A 161 5.11 25.54 7.46
N THR A 162 4.47 25.06 8.53
CA THR A 162 3.68 23.81 8.54
C THR A 162 2.54 23.87 7.52
N ALA A 163 1.74 24.94 7.52
CA ALA A 163 0.65 25.13 6.56
C ALA A 163 1.15 25.10 5.11
N THR A 164 2.27 25.77 4.85
CA THR A 164 2.91 25.81 3.53
C THR A 164 3.41 24.42 3.11
N GLN A 165 4.04 23.67 4.01
CA GLN A 165 4.53 22.30 3.76
C GLN A 165 3.37 21.32 3.51
N VAL A 166 2.28 21.42 4.26
CA VAL A 166 1.07 20.62 4.03
C VAL A 166 0.47 20.92 2.65
N LYS A 167 0.34 22.20 2.27
CA LYS A 167 -0.15 22.58 0.94
C LYS A 167 0.76 22.10 -0.18
N ALA A 168 2.07 22.14 0.00
CA ALA A 168 3.04 21.59 -0.95
C ALA A 168 2.88 20.07 -1.10
N SER A 169 2.72 19.34 0.02
CA SER A 169 2.49 17.90 0.03
C SER A 169 1.18 17.53 -0.67
N ILE A 170 0.11 18.29 -0.43
CA ILE A 170 -1.18 18.14 -1.11
C ILE A 170 -1.01 18.36 -2.62
N ARG A 171 -0.36 19.46 -3.03
CA ARG A 171 -0.07 19.73 -4.46
C ARG A 171 0.74 18.62 -5.11
N GLN A 172 1.71 18.05 -4.39
CA GLN A 172 2.52 16.93 -4.87
C GLN A 172 1.67 15.67 -5.09
N SER A 173 0.78 15.35 -4.14
CA SER A 173 -0.15 14.21 -4.28
C SER A 173 -1.21 14.38 -5.39
N MET A 174 -1.42 15.62 -5.86
CA MET A 174 -2.35 15.93 -6.95
C MET A 174 -1.70 15.93 -8.33
N GLN A 175 -0.37 15.75 -8.41
CA GLN A 175 0.31 15.71 -9.71
C GLN A 175 -0.24 14.58 -10.59
N PRO A 176 -0.24 14.75 -11.92
CA PRO A 176 -0.63 13.70 -12.83
C PRO A 176 0.18 12.42 -12.61
N LEU A 177 -0.53 11.31 -12.49
CA LEU A 177 0.00 9.96 -12.35
C LEU A 177 -0.36 9.18 -13.61
N SER A 178 0.65 8.67 -14.31
CA SER A 178 0.50 7.77 -15.45
C SER A 178 1.05 6.40 -15.08
N ILE A 179 0.24 5.36 -15.24
CA ILE A 179 0.62 3.96 -15.03
C ILE A 179 0.33 3.20 -16.32
N THR A 180 1.38 2.65 -16.91
CA THR A 180 1.28 1.70 -18.02
C THR A 180 1.61 0.32 -17.51
N SER A 181 0.72 -0.64 -17.76
CA SER A 181 0.89 -2.04 -17.38
C SER A 181 0.78 -2.91 -18.62
N TYR A 182 1.77 -3.78 -18.82
CA TYR A 182 1.72 -4.85 -19.80
C TYR A 182 1.75 -6.18 -19.07
N ALA A 183 0.79 -7.05 -19.40
CA ALA A 183 0.71 -8.40 -18.85
C ALA A 183 0.62 -9.40 -20.00
N ARG A 184 1.39 -10.48 -19.87
CA ARG A 184 1.37 -11.59 -20.81
C ARG A 184 1.16 -12.89 -20.05
N PRO A 185 -0.08 -13.28 -19.71
CA PRO A 185 -0.33 -14.60 -19.16
C PRO A 185 -0.36 -15.65 -20.27
N TRP A 186 0.06 -16.87 -19.93
CA TRP A 186 -0.07 -18.04 -20.78
C TRP A 186 -0.39 -19.26 -19.94
N ASP A 187 -1.09 -20.21 -20.55
CA ASP A 187 -1.48 -21.48 -19.93
C ASP A 187 -1.03 -22.69 -20.75
N VAL A 188 -1.31 -23.87 -20.19
CA VAL A 188 -1.04 -25.16 -20.84
C VAL A 188 -2.01 -25.50 -21.97
N ASP A 189 -3.10 -24.74 -22.10
CA ASP A 189 -4.14 -24.94 -23.12
C ASP A 189 -3.82 -24.18 -24.42
N ASN A 190 -2.55 -23.78 -24.58
CA ASN A 190 -2.03 -23.04 -25.72
C ASN A 190 -2.67 -21.66 -25.90
N THR A 191 -3.27 -21.11 -24.84
CA THR A 191 -3.80 -19.74 -24.84
C THR A 191 -2.75 -18.77 -24.33
N ARG A 192 -2.58 -17.67 -25.07
CA ARG A 192 -1.71 -16.56 -24.72
C ARG A 192 -2.54 -15.29 -24.79
N ILE A 193 -2.37 -14.42 -23.80
CA ILE A 193 -3.04 -13.11 -23.79
C ILE A 193 -1.96 -12.04 -23.71
N HIS A 194 -2.12 -10.98 -24.49
CA HIS A 194 -1.30 -9.79 -24.46
C HIS A 194 -2.20 -8.63 -24.02
N SER A 195 -2.05 -8.17 -22.79
CA SER A 195 -2.89 -7.10 -22.21
C SER A 195 -2.07 -5.85 -21.95
N LEU A 196 -2.48 -4.73 -22.53
CA LEU A 196 -1.94 -3.41 -22.27
C LEU A 196 -3.01 -2.56 -21.57
N THR A 197 -2.69 -1.99 -20.41
CA THR A 197 -3.55 -1.02 -19.71
C THR A 197 -2.78 0.27 -19.45
N GLN A 198 -3.37 1.37 -19.88
CA GLN A 198 -2.97 2.72 -19.54
C GLN A 198 -3.96 3.31 -18.54
N PHE A 199 -3.46 3.80 -17.42
CA PHE A 199 -4.24 4.52 -16.43
C PHE A 199 -3.59 5.88 -16.19
N VAL A 200 -4.32 6.95 -16.44
CA VAL A 200 -3.87 8.32 -16.18
C VAL A 200 -4.83 8.95 -15.18
N GLN A 201 -4.31 9.51 -14.11
CA GLN A 201 -5.10 10.20 -13.09
C GLN A 201 -4.48 11.56 -12.79
N SER A 202 -5.30 12.57 -12.51
CA SER A 202 -4.83 13.88 -12.07
C SER A 202 -5.75 14.46 -11.00
N GLY A 203 -5.18 15.13 -10.02
CA GLY A 203 -5.93 15.81 -8.97
C GLY A 203 -6.53 17.11 -9.49
N ILE A 204 -7.85 17.25 -9.39
CA ILE A 204 -8.54 18.50 -9.75
C ILE A 204 -8.79 19.39 -8.53
N ARG A 205 -8.97 18.76 -7.36
CA ARG A 205 -9.09 19.39 -6.03
C ARG A 205 -8.56 18.40 -4.98
N PRO A 206 -8.11 18.84 -3.79
CA PRO A 206 -7.63 17.92 -2.78
C PRO A 206 -8.72 16.90 -2.37
N GLY A 207 -8.44 15.61 -2.58
CA GLY A 207 -9.39 14.51 -2.37
C GLY A 207 -10.27 14.17 -3.59
N THR A 208 -10.14 14.87 -4.71
CA THR A 208 -10.90 14.62 -5.94
C THR A 208 -9.96 14.46 -7.14
N PHE A 209 -10.04 13.32 -7.80
CA PHE A 209 -9.19 12.99 -8.93
C PHE A 209 -10.03 12.59 -10.14
N LEU A 210 -9.68 13.12 -11.29
CA LEU A 210 -10.17 12.64 -12.58
C LEU A 210 -9.21 11.57 -13.09
N HIS A 211 -9.73 10.52 -13.70
CA HIS A 211 -8.88 9.52 -14.35
C HIS A 211 -9.46 9.02 -15.67
N VAL A 212 -8.55 8.63 -16.56
CA VAL A 212 -8.83 7.97 -17.83
C VAL A 212 -8.14 6.62 -17.80
N ARG A 213 -8.86 5.58 -18.24
CA ARG A 213 -8.29 4.25 -18.43
C ARG A 213 -8.50 3.85 -19.88
N ALA A 214 -7.44 3.36 -20.52
CA ALA A 214 -7.53 2.65 -21.79
C ALA A 214 -6.94 1.26 -21.61
N ALA A 215 -7.62 0.24 -22.09
CA ALA A 215 -7.18 -1.14 -22.03
C ALA A 215 -7.33 -1.78 -23.41
N TYR A 216 -6.36 -2.60 -23.78
CA TYR A 216 -6.35 -3.40 -24.99
C TYR A 216 -5.91 -4.82 -24.62
N SER A 217 -6.53 -5.84 -25.18
CA SER A 217 -6.12 -7.23 -25.02
C SER A 217 -6.24 -7.97 -26.35
N LEU A 218 -5.19 -8.72 -26.68
CA LEU A 218 -5.17 -9.70 -27.76
C LEU A 218 -5.07 -11.08 -27.13
N ALA A 219 -6.06 -11.94 -27.36
CA ALA A 219 -5.99 -13.34 -27.00
C ALA A 219 -5.68 -14.16 -28.25
N GLU A 220 -4.78 -15.12 -28.14
CA GLU A 220 -4.36 -16.03 -29.19
C GLU A 220 -4.40 -17.46 -28.66
N ASN A 221 -4.92 -18.39 -29.46
CA ASN A 221 -4.80 -19.81 -29.18
C ASN A 221 -3.96 -20.47 -30.27
N THR A 222 -2.75 -20.91 -29.91
CA THR A 222 -1.80 -21.45 -30.88
C THR A 222 -2.17 -22.86 -31.36
N PHE A 223 -3.08 -23.55 -30.67
CA PHE A 223 -3.57 -24.86 -31.09
C PHE A 223 -4.69 -24.75 -32.14
N THR A 224 -5.65 -23.85 -31.92
CA THR A 224 -6.76 -23.62 -32.87
C THR A 224 -6.44 -22.58 -33.93
N THR A 225 -5.30 -21.88 -33.83
CA THR A 225 -4.90 -20.75 -34.69
C THR A 225 -5.89 -19.58 -34.70
N GLN A 226 -6.70 -19.46 -33.64
CA GLN A 226 -7.66 -18.37 -33.47
C GLN A 226 -7.04 -17.21 -32.70
N ASP A 227 -7.37 -15.99 -33.08
CA ASP A 227 -7.09 -14.78 -32.32
C ASP A 227 -8.34 -13.91 -32.19
N ALA A 228 -8.35 -13.04 -31.18
CA ALA A 228 -9.38 -12.03 -31.02
C ALA A 228 -8.87 -10.85 -30.19
N ARG A 229 -9.33 -9.65 -30.51
CA ARG A 229 -8.94 -8.41 -29.83
C ARG A 229 -10.12 -7.77 -29.14
N VAL A 230 -9.82 -7.10 -28.04
CA VAL A 230 -10.80 -6.33 -27.27
C VAL A 230 -10.15 -5.07 -26.73
N TRP A 231 -10.89 -3.98 -26.77
CA TRP A 231 -10.48 -2.70 -26.22
C TRP A 231 -11.55 -2.16 -25.28
N GLN A 232 -11.12 -1.37 -24.30
CA GLN A 232 -11.99 -0.65 -23.39
C GLN A 232 -11.38 0.73 -23.11
N THR A 233 -12.21 1.76 -23.08
CA THR A 233 -11.82 3.09 -22.62
C THR A 233 -12.84 3.60 -21.61
N SER A 234 -12.39 4.22 -20.53
CA SER A 234 -13.24 4.81 -19.51
C SER A 234 -12.74 6.16 -19.03
N LEU A 235 -13.68 6.99 -18.63
CA LEU A 235 -13.46 8.21 -17.88
C LEU A 235 -14.11 8.03 -16.51
N GLY A 236 -13.44 8.46 -15.45
CA GLY A 236 -13.97 8.33 -14.11
C GLY A 236 -13.46 9.35 -13.13
N VAL A 237 -14.11 9.37 -11.98
CA VAL A 237 -13.76 10.20 -10.82
C VAL A 237 -13.45 9.29 -9.64
N ARG A 238 -12.40 9.65 -8.90
CA ARG A 238 -12.11 9.11 -7.58
C ARG A 238 -12.28 10.24 -6.57
N GLN A 239 -13.20 10.06 -5.62
CA GLN A 239 -13.57 11.05 -4.62
C GLN A 239 -13.34 10.48 -3.23
N GLN A 240 -12.66 11.23 -2.39
CA GLN A 240 -12.63 10.97 -0.96
C GLN A 240 -13.95 11.42 -0.33
N LEU A 241 -14.66 10.50 0.33
CA LEU A 241 -15.93 10.80 0.98
C LEU A 241 -15.72 11.30 2.41
N GLN A 242 -14.88 10.58 3.15
CA GLN A 242 -14.52 10.84 4.55
C GLN A 242 -13.06 10.39 4.77
N ALA A 243 -12.55 10.53 6.00
CA ALA A 243 -11.30 9.87 6.37
C ALA A 243 -11.38 8.38 6.00
N HIS A 244 -10.32 7.84 5.38
CA HIS A 244 -10.20 6.43 5.00
C HIS A 244 -11.17 5.92 3.90
N TRP A 245 -12.24 6.64 3.56
CA TRP A 245 -13.25 6.20 2.60
C TRP A 245 -13.11 6.89 1.23
N TRP A 246 -13.05 6.08 0.19
CA TRP A 246 -12.91 6.50 -1.19
C TRP A 246 -14.00 5.90 -2.06
N LEU A 247 -14.62 6.72 -2.89
CA LEU A 247 -15.49 6.32 -3.98
C LEU A 247 -14.72 6.42 -5.29
N ARG A 248 -14.93 5.47 -6.19
CA ARG A 248 -14.54 5.53 -7.59
C ARG A 248 -15.78 5.25 -8.42
N ALA A 249 -16.00 6.05 -9.45
CA ALA A 249 -17.04 5.83 -10.44
C ALA A 249 -16.44 6.06 -11.84
N GLU A 250 -16.69 5.11 -12.74
CA GLU A 250 -16.16 5.05 -14.09
C GLU A 250 -17.31 4.77 -15.07
N LEU A 251 -17.32 5.50 -16.17
CA LEU A 251 -18.15 5.21 -17.33
C LEU A 251 -17.22 4.92 -18.49
N GLY A 252 -17.39 3.73 -19.07
CA GLY A 252 -16.58 3.28 -20.18
C GLY A 252 -17.39 2.68 -21.30
N VAL A 253 -16.71 2.49 -22.42
CA VAL A 253 -17.19 1.76 -23.60
C VAL A 253 -16.13 0.74 -23.99
N SER A 254 -16.57 -0.34 -24.61
CA SER A 254 -15.70 -1.42 -25.06
C SER A 254 -16.14 -1.96 -26.41
N GLY A 255 -15.20 -2.57 -27.13
CA GLY A 255 -15.42 -3.15 -28.45
C GLY A 255 -14.40 -4.23 -28.78
N ASN A 256 -14.65 -5.00 -29.83
CA ASN A 256 -13.72 -5.95 -30.44
C ASN A 256 -13.51 -5.58 -31.93
N ASP A 257 -12.84 -6.46 -32.69
CA ASP A 257 -12.56 -6.22 -34.12
C ASP A 257 -13.83 -6.13 -34.98
N GLU A 258 -14.94 -6.71 -34.55
CA GLU A 258 -16.16 -6.83 -35.34
C GLU A 258 -17.19 -5.77 -34.98
N GLN A 259 -17.26 -5.36 -33.70
CA GLN A 259 -18.33 -4.51 -33.21
C GLN A 259 -17.98 -3.71 -31.95
N THR A 260 -18.71 -2.61 -31.74
CA THR A 260 -18.81 -2.01 -30.41
C THR A 260 -19.64 -2.93 -29.54
N LEU A 261 -19.04 -3.42 -28.47
CA LEU A 261 -19.64 -4.40 -27.59
C LEU A 261 -20.62 -3.71 -26.60
N GLY A 262 -20.34 -2.48 -26.18
CA GLY A 262 -21.24 -1.66 -25.35
C GLY A 262 -20.60 -1.00 -24.12
N PHE A 263 -21.46 -0.52 -23.22
CA PHE A 263 -21.06 0.19 -22.00
C PHE A 263 -20.37 -0.75 -20.99
N ALA A 264 -19.26 -0.26 -20.44
CA ALA A 264 -18.44 -0.93 -19.42
C ALA A 264 -18.25 -0.04 -18.18
N PRO A 265 -19.33 0.26 -17.43
CA PRO A 265 -19.25 1.04 -16.20
C PRO A 265 -18.58 0.26 -15.07
N ALA A 266 -17.94 0.99 -14.15
CA ALA A 266 -17.45 0.42 -12.90
C ALA A 266 -17.64 1.42 -11.75
N THR A 267 -17.97 0.92 -10.57
CA THR A 267 -18.03 1.72 -9.35
C THR A 267 -17.43 0.92 -8.20
N SER A 268 -16.76 1.60 -7.27
CA SER A 268 -16.25 0.95 -6.08
C SER A 268 -16.21 1.90 -4.89
N VAL A 269 -16.54 1.36 -3.72
CA VAL A 269 -16.28 2.00 -2.43
C VAL A 269 -15.12 1.26 -1.78
N GLN A 270 -14.11 2.01 -1.35
CA GLN A 270 -12.89 1.49 -0.76
C GLN A 270 -12.65 2.15 0.60
N PHE A 271 -12.40 1.32 1.61
CA PHE A 271 -11.91 1.72 2.93
C PHE A 271 -10.43 1.38 3.04
N ILE A 272 -9.60 2.31 3.51
CA ILE A 272 -8.17 2.10 3.77
C ILE A 272 -7.78 2.76 5.09
N ARG A 273 -7.40 1.95 6.08
CA ARG A 273 -6.88 2.43 7.38
C ARG A 273 -5.73 1.55 7.84
N GLY A 274 -4.54 2.14 7.91
CA GLY A 274 -3.32 1.43 8.30
C GLY A 274 -3.08 0.22 7.40
N GLU A 275 -3.04 -0.95 8.02
CA GLU A 275 -2.76 -2.25 7.40
C GLU A 275 -3.97 -2.87 6.68
N VAL A 276 -5.18 -2.31 6.86
CA VAL A 276 -6.43 -2.89 6.36
C VAL A 276 -6.94 -2.09 5.17
N ALA A 277 -7.29 -2.79 4.10
CA ALA A 277 -8.04 -2.25 2.98
C ALA A 277 -9.20 -3.17 2.58
N ALA A 278 -10.40 -2.60 2.43
CA ALA A 278 -11.58 -3.32 1.97
C ALA A 278 -12.20 -2.59 0.77
N THR A 279 -12.57 -3.31 -0.27
CA THR A 279 -13.18 -2.75 -1.49
C THR A 279 -14.43 -3.51 -1.84
N LEU A 280 -15.55 -2.81 -1.98
CA LEU A 280 -16.75 -3.31 -2.62
C LEU A 280 -16.86 -2.66 -4.00
N ALA A 281 -16.94 -3.46 -5.06
CA ALA A 281 -16.99 -3.00 -6.44
C ALA A 281 -18.14 -3.64 -7.20
N LEU A 282 -18.70 -2.89 -8.15
CA LEU A 282 -19.62 -3.34 -9.18
C LEU A 282 -19.04 -2.93 -10.52
N ALA A 283 -18.84 -3.88 -11.43
CA ALA A 283 -18.27 -3.58 -12.74
C ALA A 283 -18.92 -4.42 -13.84
N ARG A 284 -19.04 -3.85 -15.03
CA ARG A 284 -19.41 -4.57 -16.24
C ARG A 284 -18.30 -4.44 -17.27
N TYR A 285 -17.83 -5.56 -17.80
CA TYR A 285 -16.72 -5.60 -18.76
C TYR A 285 -16.80 -6.84 -19.67
N PRO A 286 -16.19 -6.79 -20.88
CA PRO A 286 -16.10 -7.97 -21.75
C PRO A 286 -15.14 -9.01 -21.20
N ILE A 287 -15.44 -10.29 -21.38
CA ILE A 287 -14.55 -11.39 -20.96
C ILE A 287 -13.40 -11.53 -21.96
N THR A 288 -12.17 -11.63 -21.45
CA THR A 288 -10.95 -11.61 -22.28
C THR A 288 -10.10 -12.88 -22.15
N ASP A 289 -10.65 -13.95 -21.56
CA ASP A 289 -9.88 -15.13 -21.16
C ASP A 289 -9.45 -16.02 -22.35
N THR A 290 -10.21 -16.03 -23.46
CA THR A 290 -9.88 -16.81 -24.67
C THR A 290 -10.37 -16.09 -25.94
N PRO A 291 -9.81 -16.40 -27.13
CA PRO A 291 -10.29 -15.86 -28.39
C PRO A 291 -11.79 -16.11 -28.63
N LEU A 292 -12.25 -17.32 -28.29
CA LEU A 292 -13.66 -17.74 -28.43
C LEU A 292 -14.61 -16.88 -27.58
N LEU A 293 -14.23 -16.56 -26.35
CA LEU A 293 -15.06 -15.74 -25.46
C LEU A 293 -15.17 -14.29 -25.94
N ILE A 294 -14.07 -13.76 -26.50
CA ILE A 294 -14.04 -12.40 -27.06
C ILE A 294 -14.89 -12.32 -28.34
N SER A 295 -14.80 -13.32 -29.23
CA SER A 295 -15.61 -13.34 -30.46
C SER A 295 -17.10 -13.53 -30.18
N GLN A 296 -17.45 -14.26 -29.12
CA GLN A 296 -18.83 -14.38 -28.64
C GLN A 296 -19.40 -13.10 -27.99
N ALA A 297 -18.60 -12.03 -27.86
CA ALA A 297 -19.06 -10.76 -27.31
C ALA A 297 -19.66 -10.87 -25.90
N LEU A 298 -19.17 -11.83 -25.09
CA LEU A 298 -19.72 -12.09 -23.77
C LEU A 298 -19.33 -11.00 -22.77
N TYR A 299 -20.34 -10.45 -22.11
CA TYR A 299 -20.17 -9.50 -21.01
C TYR A 299 -20.35 -10.18 -19.67
N LEU A 300 -19.57 -9.74 -18.72
CA LEU A 300 -19.76 -10.03 -17.32
C LEU A 300 -20.12 -8.76 -16.58
N THR A 301 -21.19 -8.81 -15.80
CA THR A 301 -21.46 -7.87 -14.71
C THR A 301 -21.13 -8.56 -13.40
N GLU A 302 -20.29 -7.99 -12.56
CA GLU A 302 -19.92 -8.60 -11.28
C GLU A 302 -19.97 -7.64 -10.10
N SER A 303 -20.29 -8.21 -8.95
CA SER A 303 -20.07 -7.63 -7.64
C SER A 303 -18.88 -8.31 -7.01
N THR A 304 -17.92 -7.52 -6.55
CA THR A 304 -16.66 -8.01 -5.97
C THR A 304 -16.45 -7.38 -4.61
N LEU A 305 -16.27 -8.20 -3.58
CA LEU A 305 -15.77 -7.80 -2.27
C LEU A 305 -14.34 -8.28 -2.12
N VAL A 306 -13.40 -7.36 -1.85
CA VAL A 306 -11.99 -7.66 -1.60
C VAL A 306 -11.62 -7.16 -0.21
N GLY A 307 -10.96 -7.99 0.58
CA GLY A 307 -10.29 -7.60 1.82
C GLY A 307 -8.79 -7.87 1.70
N ASN A 308 -7.98 -6.93 2.17
CA ASN A 308 -6.53 -7.02 2.18
C ASN A 308 -6.06 -6.59 3.57
N TYR A 309 -5.17 -7.38 4.16
CA TYR A 309 -4.50 -7.08 5.42
C TYR A 309 -3.00 -7.27 5.22
N ALA A 310 -2.23 -6.19 5.37
CA ALA A 310 -0.79 -6.19 5.14
C ALA A 310 -0.06 -5.63 6.37
N THR A 311 0.69 -6.49 7.07
CA THR A 311 1.44 -6.14 8.28
C THR A 311 2.90 -6.59 8.16
N GLY A 312 3.82 -5.64 8.25
CA GLY A 312 5.24 -5.91 8.02
C GLY A 312 5.48 -6.64 6.69
N PRO A 313 6.09 -7.85 6.70
CA PRO A 313 6.31 -8.62 5.49
C PRO A 313 5.10 -9.50 5.09
N HIS A 314 4.02 -9.53 5.86
CA HIS A 314 2.91 -10.47 5.64
C HIS A 314 1.74 -9.80 4.92
N GLU A 315 1.13 -10.53 4.00
CA GLU A 315 -0.03 -10.09 3.24
C GLU A 315 -1.09 -11.20 3.22
N ILE A 316 -2.31 -10.85 3.60
CA ILE A 316 -3.50 -11.71 3.52
C ILE A 316 -4.51 -11.02 2.62
N ASN A 317 -4.96 -11.72 1.59
CA ASN A 317 -6.00 -11.24 0.69
C ASN A 317 -7.17 -12.22 0.67
N GLY A 318 -8.38 -11.67 0.61
CA GLY A 318 -9.62 -12.41 0.45
C GLY A 318 -10.48 -11.74 -0.59
N ARG A 319 -11.17 -12.52 -1.42
CA ARG A 319 -12.03 -12.01 -2.47
C ARG A 319 -13.25 -12.89 -2.67
N ILE A 320 -14.41 -12.24 -2.76
CA ILE A 320 -15.70 -12.85 -3.10
C ILE A 320 -16.23 -12.16 -4.35
N ILE A 321 -16.64 -12.95 -5.34
CA ILE A 321 -17.22 -12.45 -6.59
C ILE A 321 -18.55 -13.16 -6.83
N THR A 322 -19.58 -12.39 -7.16
CA THR A 322 -20.80 -12.88 -7.78
C THR A 322 -20.94 -12.19 -9.14
N GLY A 323 -21.19 -12.94 -10.21
CA GLY A 323 -21.30 -12.35 -11.53
C GLY A 323 -22.42 -12.94 -12.38
N TRP A 324 -22.89 -12.13 -13.32
CA TRP A 324 -23.91 -12.45 -14.31
C TRP A 324 -23.32 -12.24 -15.69
N LEU A 325 -23.35 -13.31 -16.48
CA LEU A 325 -22.91 -13.29 -17.85
C LEU A 325 -24.08 -12.91 -18.76
N SER A 326 -23.77 -12.29 -19.90
CA SER A 326 -24.78 -11.84 -20.88
C SER A 326 -25.57 -12.99 -21.53
N ASP A 327 -25.08 -14.21 -21.43
CA ASP A 327 -25.76 -15.45 -21.84
C ASP A 327 -26.73 -16.00 -20.78
N SER A 328 -27.02 -15.23 -19.72
CA SER A 328 -27.84 -15.61 -18.56
C SER A 328 -27.19 -16.59 -17.58
N ASN A 329 -25.92 -16.98 -17.79
CA ASN A 329 -25.20 -17.77 -16.80
C ASN A 329 -24.81 -16.90 -15.58
N ARG A 330 -24.60 -17.55 -14.44
CA ARG A 330 -24.15 -16.90 -13.21
C ARG A 330 -22.89 -17.58 -12.71
N ARG A 331 -21.96 -16.79 -12.18
CA ARG A 331 -20.73 -17.27 -11.57
C ARG A 331 -20.63 -16.85 -10.11
N PHE A 332 -20.05 -17.71 -9.30
CA PHE A 332 -19.59 -17.38 -7.95
C PHE A 332 -18.12 -17.76 -7.83
N LEU A 333 -17.33 -16.92 -7.16
CA LEU A 333 -15.93 -17.19 -6.85
C LEU A 333 -15.62 -16.74 -5.42
N LEU A 334 -14.92 -17.58 -4.68
CA LEU A 334 -14.33 -17.28 -3.37
C LEU A 334 -12.85 -17.59 -3.46
N SER A 335 -11.98 -16.65 -3.14
CA SER A 335 -10.54 -16.89 -3.12
C SER A 335 -9.89 -16.26 -1.90
N GLY A 336 -8.85 -16.90 -1.39
CA GLY A 336 -8.00 -16.39 -0.33
C GLY A 336 -6.54 -16.66 -0.64
N SER A 337 -5.66 -15.77 -0.20
CA SER A 337 -4.21 -15.99 -0.28
C SER A 337 -3.49 -15.45 0.94
N TYR A 338 -2.41 -16.13 1.31
CA TYR A 338 -1.42 -15.65 2.25
C TYR A 338 -0.07 -15.57 1.55
N ALA A 339 0.65 -14.48 1.74
CA ALA A 339 1.97 -14.27 1.17
C ALA A 339 2.92 -13.65 2.18
N TRP A 340 4.21 -13.88 1.98
CA TRP A 340 5.28 -13.34 2.81
C TRP A 340 6.35 -12.71 1.92
N GLN A 341 6.59 -11.41 2.08
CA GLN A 341 7.51 -10.62 1.29
C GLN A 341 8.89 -10.55 1.95
N THR A 342 9.93 -10.94 1.20
CA THR A 342 11.33 -10.83 1.62
C THR A 342 12.10 -9.98 0.63
N ARG A 343 12.80 -8.97 1.14
CA ARG A 343 13.67 -8.13 0.32
C ARG A 343 15.06 -8.75 0.19
N LEU A 344 15.52 -8.92 -1.04
CA LEU A 344 16.81 -9.48 -1.44
C LEU A 344 17.52 -8.47 -2.35
N GLY A 345 18.11 -7.43 -1.76
CA GLY A 345 18.72 -6.33 -2.51
C GLY A 345 17.69 -5.55 -3.33
N ASN A 346 17.85 -5.57 -4.66
CA ASN A 346 16.93 -4.94 -5.63
C ASN A 346 15.75 -5.85 -6.01
N MET A 347 15.61 -7.02 -5.37
CA MET A 347 14.53 -7.95 -5.61
C MET A 347 13.64 -8.07 -4.37
N THR A 348 12.36 -8.31 -4.59
CA THR A 348 11.41 -8.75 -3.57
C THR A 348 10.92 -10.14 -3.97
N TYR A 349 11.15 -11.12 -3.12
CA TYR A 349 10.62 -12.47 -3.27
C TYR A 349 9.40 -12.64 -2.37
N THR A 350 8.30 -13.11 -2.95
CA THR A 350 6.99 -13.22 -2.30
C THR A 350 6.40 -14.61 -2.53
N PRO A 351 6.82 -15.64 -1.76
CA PRO A 351 6.13 -16.92 -1.72
C PRO A 351 4.78 -16.79 -1.03
N GLY A 352 3.83 -17.63 -1.44
CA GLY A 352 2.50 -17.66 -0.83
C GLY A 352 1.68 -18.89 -1.18
N PHE A 353 0.52 -18.98 -0.54
CA PHE A 353 -0.49 -19.99 -0.78
C PHE A 353 -1.74 -19.31 -1.30
N VAL A 354 -2.40 -19.94 -2.28
CA VAL A 354 -3.64 -19.45 -2.86
C VAL A 354 -4.66 -20.58 -2.86
N GLY A 355 -5.87 -20.27 -2.41
CA GLY A 355 -7.05 -21.13 -2.56
C GLY A 355 -8.14 -20.38 -3.30
N GLU A 356 -8.80 -21.06 -4.24
CA GLU A 356 -9.95 -20.53 -4.98
C GLU A 356 -11.01 -21.61 -5.14
N TYR A 357 -12.27 -21.22 -4.92
CA TYR A 357 -13.47 -21.98 -5.26
C TYR A 357 -14.25 -21.18 -6.31
N ARG A 358 -14.78 -21.87 -7.31
CA ARG A 358 -15.58 -21.30 -8.38
C ARG A 358 -16.76 -22.20 -8.71
N SER A 359 -17.92 -21.63 -9.02
CA SER A 359 -19.10 -22.38 -9.47
C SER A 359 -19.92 -21.59 -10.49
N PHE A 360 -20.66 -22.30 -11.33
CA PHE A 360 -21.56 -21.73 -12.33
C PHE A 360 -22.98 -22.29 -12.20
N SER A 361 -23.99 -21.49 -12.52
CA SER A 361 -25.40 -21.93 -12.49
C SER A 361 -25.77 -22.82 -13.68
N ALA A 362 -25.21 -22.55 -14.86
CA ALA A 362 -25.37 -23.38 -16.06
C ALA A 362 -24.00 -23.94 -16.47
N ALA A 363 -23.87 -25.26 -16.39
CA ALA A 363 -22.68 -25.97 -16.83
C ALA A 363 -22.74 -26.18 -18.35
N GLY A 364 -21.61 -26.01 -19.06
CA GLY A 364 -21.52 -26.34 -20.49
C GLY A 364 -22.04 -25.30 -21.47
N ALA A 365 -22.12 -24.03 -21.08
CA ALA A 365 -22.60 -22.91 -21.91
C ALA A 365 -21.66 -22.51 -23.09
N GLY A 366 -20.79 -23.43 -23.56
CA GLY A 366 -19.85 -23.17 -24.65
C GLY A 366 -18.47 -22.63 -24.23
N TYR A 367 -18.20 -22.56 -22.93
CA TYR A 367 -16.89 -22.23 -22.34
C TYR A 367 -16.66 -23.02 -21.05
N PHE A 368 -15.47 -22.88 -20.44
CA PHE A 368 -15.13 -23.55 -19.20
C PHE A 368 -15.98 -23.04 -18.02
N ALA A 369 -17.13 -23.68 -17.82
CA ALA A 369 -18.11 -23.42 -16.77
C ALA A 369 -18.46 -24.73 -16.05
N PRO A 370 -17.59 -25.23 -15.16
CA PRO A 370 -17.89 -26.42 -14.36
C PRO A 370 -19.00 -26.11 -13.33
N GLU A 371 -19.73 -27.13 -12.87
CA GLU A 371 -20.69 -26.95 -11.77
C GLU A 371 -19.98 -26.36 -10.54
N TRP A 372 -18.79 -26.89 -10.23
CA TRP A 372 -17.88 -26.33 -9.25
C TRP A 372 -16.44 -26.71 -9.59
N GLN A 373 -15.51 -25.91 -9.06
CA GLN A 373 -14.07 -26.08 -9.18
C GLN A 373 -13.41 -25.62 -7.88
N TYR A 374 -12.42 -26.39 -7.42
CA TYR A 374 -11.43 -25.98 -6.44
C TYR A 374 -10.06 -25.85 -7.10
N TRP A 375 -9.34 -24.83 -6.69
CA TRP A 375 -7.96 -24.56 -7.06
C TRP A 375 -7.15 -24.28 -5.80
N THR A 376 -6.03 -24.97 -5.65
CA THR A 376 -5.06 -24.67 -4.59
C THR A 376 -3.67 -24.62 -5.20
N SER A 377 -2.91 -23.56 -4.94
CA SER A 377 -1.56 -23.42 -5.47
C SER A 377 -0.57 -22.84 -4.46
N VAL A 378 0.69 -23.21 -4.67
CA VAL A 378 1.83 -22.45 -4.18
C VAL A 378 2.15 -21.39 -5.23
N ARG A 379 2.15 -20.13 -4.80
CA ARG A 379 2.53 -18.98 -5.60
C ARG A 379 3.96 -18.59 -5.27
N GLN A 380 4.76 -18.37 -6.30
CA GLN A 380 6.07 -17.76 -6.20
C GLN A 380 6.08 -16.50 -7.04
N GLN A 381 6.33 -15.36 -6.41
CA GLN A 381 6.40 -14.08 -7.09
C GLN A 381 7.76 -13.46 -6.84
N VAL A 382 8.40 -13.00 -7.92
CA VAL A 382 9.67 -12.29 -7.88
C VAL A 382 9.44 -10.93 -8.53
N ARG A 383 9.66 -9.87 -7.76
CA ARG A 383 9.63 -8.49 -8.25
C ARG A 383 11.04 -7.93 -8.29
N TYR A 384 11.47 -7.45 -9.45
CA TYR A 384 12.71 -6.70 -9.60
C TYR A 384 12.41 -5.21 -9.57
N ASP A 385 13.07 -4.49 -8.67
CA ASP A 385 12.78 -3.11 -8.31
C ASP A 385 14.11 -2.33 -8.26
N GLU A 386 14.71 -2.07 -9.42
CA GLU A 386 15.85 -1.15 -9.50
C GLU A 386 15.41 0.31 -9.50
N ASN A 387 16.35 1.22 -9.24
CA ASN A 387 16.17 2.68 -9.28
C ASN A 387 15.73 3.23 -10.67
N ALA A 388 15.47 2.35 -11.64
CA ALA A 388 14.96 2.67 -12.95
C ALA A 388 13.42 2.85 -12.93
N PRO A 389 12.82 3.51 -13.94
CA PRO A 389 11.39 3.81 -13.97
C PRO A 389 10.51 2.57 -14.24
N PHE A 390 11.04 1.35 -14.08
CA PHE A 390 10.32 0.12 -14.33
C PHE A 390 10.42 -0.80 -13.12
N PHE A 391 9.42 -1.63 -12.93
CA PHE A 391 9.58 -2.87 -12.18
C PHE A 391 9.04 -4.03 -13.00
N GLY A 392 9.78 -5.14 -12.95
CA GLY A 392 9.38 -6.41 -13.55
C GLY A 392 8.85 -7.34 -12.49
N GLU A 393 7.82 -8.10 -12.81
CA GLU A 393 7.24 -9.10 -11.92
C GLU A 393 7.02 -10.41 -12.68
N LEU A 394 7.59 -11.49 -12.13
CA LEU A 394 7.32 -12.85 -12.57
C LEU A 394 6.49 -13.54 -11.48
N THR A 395 5.33 -14.08 -11.86
CA THR A 395 4.49 -14.90 -10.99
C THR A 395 4.37 -16.31 -11.56
N LEU A 396 4.67 -17.30 -10.73
CA LEU A 396 4.50 -18.72 -10.99
C LEU A 396 3.50 -19.29 -9.98
N ASP A 397 2.39 -19.84 -10.48
CA ASP A 397 1.42 -20.58 -9.70
C ASP A 397 1.49 -22.06 -10.08
N THR A 398 1.78 -22.92 -9.11
CA THR A 398 1.81 -24.39 -9.28
C THR A 398 0.82 -25.03 -8.31
N GLY A 399 -0.10 -25.83 -8.83
CA GLY A 399 -1.22 -26.27 -8.01
C GLY A 399 -2.04 -27.44 -8.54
N LEU A 400 -3.02 -27.80 -7.71
CA LEU A 400 -4.02 -28.83 -7.99
C LEU A 400 -5.35 -28.16 -8.33
N GLN A 401 -5.90 -28.58 -9.46
CA GLN A 401 -7.23 -28.21 -9.91
C GLN A 401 -8.14 -29.44 -9.83
N GLN A 402 -9.30 -29.29 -9.20
CA GLN A 402 -10.35 -30.31 -9.16
C GLN A 402 -11.66 -29.67 -9.59
N PHE A 403 -12.40 -30.31 -10.49
CA PHE A 403 -13.70 -29.82 -10.92
C PHE A 403 -14.64 -30.94 -11.33
N LYS A 404 -15.94 -30.67 -11.25
CA LYS A 404 -16.97 -31.57 -11.76
C LYS A 404 -17.28 -31.23 -13.23
N PRO A 405 -17.07 -32.17 -14.17
CA PRO A 405 -17.34 -31.95 -15.59
C PRO A 405 -18.84 -31.90 -15.88
N VAL A 406 -19.18 -31.23 -16.99
CA VAL A 406 -20.56 -30.99 -17.46
C VAL A 406 -21.28 -32.29 -17.87
N HIS A 407 -20.54 -33.30 -18.36
CA HIS A 407 -21.13 -34.53 -18.87
C HIS A 407 -21.15 -35.67 -17.84
N PRO A 408 -22.29 -36.37 -17.66
CA PRO A 408 -22.48 -37.40 -16.62
C PRO A 408 -21.64 -38.68 -16.83
N ARG A 409 -20.99 -38.86 -17.99
CA ARG A 409 -20.08 -39.98 -18.26
C ARG A 409 -18.63 -39.70 -17.83
N HIS A 410 -18.34 -38.56 -17.21
CA HIS A 410 -16.99 -38.20 -16.80
C HIS A 410 -16.92 -38.09 -15.28
N HIS A 411 -15.98 -38.83 -14.69
CA HIS A 411 -15.63 -38.70 -13.29
C HIS A 411 -14.89 -37.37 -13.06
N TYR A 412 -14.74 -36.99 -11.78
CA TYR A 412 -13.93 -35.86 -11.33
C TYR A 412 -12.60 -35.77 -12.08
N VAL A 413 -12.30 -34.60 -12.62
CA VAL A 413 -11.01 -34.36 -13.29
C VAL A 413 -10.09 -33.68 -12.28
N GLN A 414 -8.97 -34.34 -11.98
CA GLN A 414 -7.89 -33.79 -11.16
C GLN A 414 -6.69 -33.53 -12.05
N ASN A 415 -6.33 -32.26 -12.23
CA ASN A 415 -5.22 -31.86 -13.08
C ASN A 415 -4.14 -31.14 -12.24
N HIS A 416 -2.89 -31.44 -12.55
CA HIS A 416 -1.77 -30.58 -12.20
C HIS A 416 -1.73 -29.46 -13.22
N HIS A 417 -1.67 -28.22 -12.74
CA HIS A 417 -1.72 -27.07 -13.63
C HIS A 417 -0.68 -26.04 -13.19
N ILE A 418 -0.07 -25.43 -14.19
CA ILE A 418 0.96 -24.42 -14.02
C ILE A 418 0.47 -23.18 -14.73
N ARG A 419 0.29 -22.09 -13.99
CA ARG A 419 -0.01 -20.77 -14.56
C ARG A 419 1.19 -19.89 -14.37
N MET A 420 1.61 -19.24 -15.46
CA MET A 420 2.70 -18.29 -15.43
C MET A 420 2.20 -16.93 -15.93
N GLN A 421 2.64 -15.88 -15.26
CA GLN A 421 2.32 -14.52 -15.66
C GLN A 421 3.58 -13.65 -15.54
N ARG A 422 3.89 -12.95 -16.62
CA ARG A 422 4.88 -11.86 -16.63
C ARG A 422 4.13 -10.54 -16.67
N THR A 423 4.48 -9.65 -15.75
CA THR A 423 3.92 -8.30 -15.68
C THR A 423 5.07 -7.30 -15.65
N CYS A 424 5.01 -6.30 -16.53
CA CYS A 424 5.87 -5.13 -16.42
C CYS A 424 5.01 -3.91 -16.15
N ARG A 425 5.41 -3.10 -15.17
CA ARG A 425 4.79 -1.81 -14.91
C ARG A 425 5.83 -0.71 -14.93
N LEU A 426 5.49 0.37 -15.62
CA LEU A 426 6.25 1.59 -15.59
C LEU A 426 5.86 2.37 -14.32
N LYS A 427 6.87 2.70 -13.51
CA LYS A 427 6.74 3.63 -12.39
C LYS A 427 6.29 4.99 -12.95
N PRO A 428 5.53 5.77 -12.19
CA PRO A 428 5.23 7.14 -12.57
C PRO A 428 6.52 7.91 -12.85
N VAL A 429 6.71 8.25 -14.12
CA VAL A 429 7.64 9.30 -14.55
C VAL A 429 6.76 10.45 -14.99
N ASN A 430 7.18 11.69 -14.72
CA ASN A 430 6.53 12.91 -15.24
C ASN A 430 6.56 13.01 -16.80
N ALA A 431 6.82 11.91 -17.50
CA ALA A 431 6.95 11.84 -18.94
C ALA A 431 5.82 10.97 -19.53
N VAL A 432 5.00 11.59 -20.39
CA VAL A 432 4.12 10.89 -21.31
C VAL A 432 5.02 10.20 -22.34
N ILE A 433 5.09 8.87 -22.29
CA ILE A 433 5.85 8.10 -23.30
C ILE A 433 4.98 7.99 -24.56
N PRO A 434 5.46 8.43 -25.74
CA PRO A 434 4.71 8.33 -26.99
C PRO A 434 4.45 6.86 -27.35
N GLY A 435 3.18 6.54 -27.59
CA GLY A 435 2.74 5.20 -27.97
C GLY A 435 2.99 4.91 -29.45
N SER A 436 4.12 4.28 -29.78
CA SER A 436 4.24 3.47 -31.02
C SER A 436 5.30 2.38 -30.99
N ASN A 437 6.00 2.13 -29.86
CA ASN A 437 6.92 0.99 -29.73
C ASN A 437 7.01 0.44 -28.28
N ILE A 438 6.02 0.71 -27.44
CA ILE A 438 6.03 0.26 -26.03
C ILE A 438 5.91 -1.27 -25.92
N ILE A 439 5.10 -1.92 -26.76
CA ILE A 439 4.91 -3.38 -26.69
C ILE A 439 6.20 -4.11 -27.09
N SER A 440 6.85 -3.70 -28.19
CA SER A 440 8.14 -4.25 -28.63
C SER A 440 9.26 -3.98 -27.61
N LEU A 441 9.33 -2.76 -27.07
CA LEU A 441 10.29 -2.41 -26.00
C LEU A 441 10.06 -3.23 -24.72
N LEU A 442 8.80 -3.41 -24.30
CA LEU A 442 8.46 -4.18 -23.12
C LEU A 442 8.68 -5.69 -23.35
N ASP A 443 8.40 -6.21 -24.54
CA ASP A 443 8.72 -7.59 -24.90
C ASP A 443 10.25 -7.83 -24.91
N GLU A 444 11.04 -6.91 -25.47
CA GLU A 444 12.52 -6.97 -25.42
C GLU A 444 13.06 -6.87 -23.99
N LEU A 445 12.52 -5.97 -23.15
CA LEU A 445 12.90 -5.84 -21.75
C LEU A 445 12.55 -7.09 -20.93
N ILE A 446 11.39 -7.69 -21.19
CA ILE A 446 10.92 -8.93 -20.53
C ILE A 446 11.73 -10.15 -20.99
N LEU A 447 12.21 -10.18 -22.23
CA LEU A 447 13.05 -11.26 -22.77
C LEU A 447 14.51 -11.18 -22.33
N ASN A 448 15.04 -9.97 -22.09
CA ASN A 448 16.45 -9.75 -21.79
C ASN A 448 16.78 -9.65 -20.29
N GLN A 449 15.79 -9.47 -19.39
CA GLN A 449 16.04 -9.26 -17.95
C GLN A 449 15.45 -10.32 -16.99
N LEU A 450 14.70 -11.31 -17.50
CA LEU A 450 14.19 -12.49 -16.78
C LEU A 450 14.57 -13.75 -17.55
#